data_AF-A0A959L1V6-F1
#
_entry.id   AF-A0A959L1V6-F1
#
_cell.length_a   1.000
_cell.length_b   1.000
_cell.length_c   1.000
_cell.angle_alpha   90.00
_cell.angle_beta   90.00
_cell.angle_gamma   90.00
#
_symmetry.space_group_name_H-M   'P 1'
#
loop_
_entity.id
_entity.type
_entity.pdbx_description
1 polymer ?
#
loop_
_entity_poly.entity_id
_entity_poly.type
_entity_poly.pdbx_seq_one_letter_code
_entity_poly.pdbx_strand_id
1 'polypeptide(L)'
;MKKLSPHASIVTIALKALVIFLLLLSQPHLIFSQSPCNCTIRWQGGGTWNVDGTVDDRPNANDGIENIMYPGGVIRCANAAETDASITPTCTYQSGVFPIILDQLLCPNTQPPANGCSVIWLNLDVRAYAGAAEFQFKVPNNISPNLKFAVFISNVHESNVTGQALNGQHISGDCADLSLVDCGSYTPNTWETFPIPEIDLVSNVYLAFWDANCQGPASPSFSINAFKARNGCGEVAGCQLDLATAPTTACIGNSGQYEITFTVSGINGTFDLVDNTTNGIVSSTPTFPVTFGTPGHSVEITILHNGIDYDFS
;
A
#
# COMPACT_ATOMS: atom_id res chain seq x y z
N MET A 1 -50.00 45.06 -45.38
CA MET A 1 -49.42 44.78 -44.05
C MET A 1 -50.05 43.51 -43.49
N LYS A 2 -49.37 42.36 -43.60
CA LYS A 2 -49.86 41.07 -43.04
C LYS A 2 -49.66 41.09 -41.52
N LYS A 3 -50.76 41.12 -40.75
CA LYS A 3 -50.74 40.95 -39.30
C LYS A 3 -50.25 39.53 -38.98
N LEU A 4 -49.05 39.41 -38.42
CA LEU A 4 -48.55 38.16 -37.86
C LEU A 4 -49.45 37.76 -36.67
N SER A 5 -49.93 36.52 -36.70
CA SER A 5 -50.81 35.94 -35.69
C SER A 5 -50.06 35.77 -34.36
N PRO A 6 -50.61 36.24 -33.22
CA PRO A 6 -49.96 36.16 -31.91
C PRO A 6 -49.78 34.72 -31.38
N HIS A 7 -50.41 33.72 -32.01
CA HIS A 7 -50.31 32.32 -31.58
C HIS A 7 -48.98 31.64 -31.90
N ALA A 8 -48.23 32.11 -32.91
CA ALA A 8 -46.92 31.54 -33.24
C ALA A 8 -45.86 31.86 -32.16
N SER A 9 -46.06 32.95 -31.40
CA SER A 9 -45.09 33.42 -30.40
C SER A 9 -45.12 32.57 -29.11
N ILE A 10 -46.31 32.20 -28.64
CA ILE A 10 -46.48 31.45 -27.38
C ILE A 10 -45.93 30.03 -27.50
N VAL A 11 -46.18 29.35 -28.63
CA VAL A 11 -45.68 27.99 -28.87
C VAL A 11 -44.15 27.96 -28.91
N THR A 12 -43.53 28.98 -29.51
CA THR A 12 -42.07 29.09 -29.58
C THR A 12 -41.45 29.31 -28.21
N ILE A 13 -42.09 30.09 -27.34
CA ILE A 13 -41.62 30.33 -25.97
C ILE A 13 -41.76 29.06 -25.12
N ALA A 14 -42.89 28.35 -25.22
CA ALA A 14 -43.12 27.10 -24.49
C ALA A 14 -42.13 26.01 -24.89
N LEU A 15 -41.83 25.88 -26.18
CA LEU A 15 -40.86 24.88 -26.68
C LEU A 15 -39.43 25.20 -26.21
N LYS A 16 -39.03 26.48 -26.21
CA LYS A 16 -37.73 26.90 -25.69
C LYS A 16 -37.60 26.65 -24.19
N ALA A 17 -38.66 26.92 -23.41
CA ALA A 17 -38.68 26.65 -21.98
C ALA A 17 -38.58 25.15 -21.68
N LEU A 18 -39.26 24.30 -22.47
CA LEU A 18 -39.18 22.84 -22.34
C LEU A 18 -37.78 22.30 -22.67
N VAL A 19 -37.13 22.82 -23.73
CA VAL A 19 -35.75 22.42 -24.09
C VAL A 19 -34.76 22.85 -23.02
N ILE A 20 -34.89 24.06 -22.46
CA ILE A 20 -34.04 24.52 -21.33
C ILE A 20 -34.30 23.66 -20.09
N PHE A 21 -35.55 23.31 -19.79
CA PHE A 21 -35.88 22.44 -18.67
C PHE A 21 -35.33 21.01 -18.85
N LEU A 22 -35.39 20.45 -20.06
CA LEU A 22 -34.78 19.16 -20.40
C LEU A 22 -33.24 19.21 -20.30
N LEU A 23 -32.60 20.31 -20.70
CA LEU A 23 -31.15 20.51 -20.56
C LEU A 23 -30.71 20.69 -19.10
N LEU A 24 -31.57 21.26 -18.25
CA LEU A 24 -31.33 21.36 -16.80
C LEU A 24 -31.54 20.02 -16.08
N LEU A 25 -32.44 19.17 -16.58
CA LEU A 25 -32.63 17.80 -16.08
C LEU A 25 -31.55 16.82 -16.55
N SER A 26 -30.81 17.15 -17.62
CA SER A 26 -29.74 16.31 -18.15
C SER A 26 -28.35 16.67 -17.61
N GLN A 27 -28.24 17.29 -16.43
CA GLN A 27 -26.95 17.42 -15.77
C GLN A 27 -26.41 16.00 -15.55
N PRO A 28 -25.30 15.58 -16.20
CA PRO A 28 -24.67 14.34 -15.83
C PRO A 28 -24.23 14.51 -14.39
N HIS A 29 -24.91 13.84 -13.46
CA HIS A 29 -24.28 13.55 -12.19
C HIS A 29 -23.03 12.77 -12.57
N LEU A 30 -21.87 13.44 -12.49
CA LEU A 30 -20.58 12.75 -12.54
C LEU A 30 -20.63 11.78 -11.37
N ILE A 31 -20.98 10.53 -11.64
CA ILE A 31 -20.80 9.43 -10.71
C ILE A 31 -19.28 9.28 -10.68
N PHE A 32 -18.62 10.03 -9.80
CA PHE A 32 -17.24 9.76 -9.47
C PHE A 32 -17.23 8.36 -8.87
N SER A 33 -16.73 7.43 -9.66
CA SER A 33 -16.50 6.03 -9.30
C SER A 33 -15.76 5.99 -7.96
N GLN A 34 -16.40 5.53 -6.89
CA GLN A 34 -15.80 5.52 -5.55
C GLN A 34 -14.87 4.30 -5.44
N SER A 35 -13.58 4.56 -5.31
CA SER A 35 -12.46 3.61 -5.31
C SER A 35 -11.50 3.94 -4.16
N PRO A 36 -10.59 3.04 -3.77
CA PRO A 36 -9.58 3.38 -2.76
C PRO A 36 -8.88 4.71 -3.06
N CYS A 37 -8.59 5.02 -4.33
CA CYS A 37 -7.92 6.26 -4.75
C CYS A 37 -8.64 7.58 -4.45
N ASN A 38 -9.96 7.58 -4.28
CA ASN A 38 -10.69 8.81 -3.91
C ASN A 38 -11.29 8.75 -2.50
N CYS A 39 -11.25 7.58 -1.88
CA CYS A 39 -11.82 7.34 -0.57
C CYS A 39 -10.78 7.35 0.54
N THR A 40 -9.52 7.09 0.21
CA THR A 40 -8.51 6.85 1.24
C THR A 40 -8.20 8.10 2.04
N ILE A 41 -8.13 7.93 3.37
CA ILE A 41 -7.62 8.93 4.31
C ILE A 41 -6.23 8.49 4.72
N ARG A 42 -5.29 9.43 4.76
CA ARG A 42 -3.95 9.17 5.30
C ARG A 42 -4.02 9.12 6.82
N TRP A 43 -3.50 8.05 7.42
CA TRP A 43 -3.29 8.01 8.87
C TRP A 43 -2.26 9.08 9.25
N GLN A 44 -2.55 9.89 10.26
CA GLN A 44 -1.77 11.08 10.63
C GLN A 44 -0.80 10.84 11.79
N GLY A 45 -0.98 9.76 12.53
CA GLY A 45 -0.04 9.35 13.58
C GLY A 45 1.25 8.77 13.00
N GLY A 46 2.27 8.62 13.85
CA GLY A 46 3.49 7.90 13.54
C GLY A 46 4.66 8.80 13.12
N GLY A 47 5.54 8.26 12.27
CA GLY A 47 6.66 8.97 11.66
C GLY A 47 6.26 9.60 10.32
N THR A 48 7.15 10.43 9.79
CA THR A 48 6.97 11.20 8.56
C THR A 48 8.10 10.90 7.58
N TRP A 49 7.81 10.84 6.28
CA TRP A 49 8.86 10.76 5.24
C TRP A 49 9.58 12.10 5.10
N ASN A 50 10.90 12.06 5.05
CA ASN A 50 11.72 13.17 4.59
C ASN A 50 11.76 13.17 3.05
N VAL A 51 12.15 14.32 2.47
CA VAL A 51 12.34 14.48 1.02
C VAL A 51 13.34 13.46 0.43
N ASP A 52 14.31 13.00 1.24
CA ASP A 52 15.32 12.03 0.83
C ASP A 52 14.84 10.56 0.94
N GLY A 53 13.58 10.32 1.30
CA GLY A 53 13.01 8.99 1.48
C GLY A 53 13.39 8.30 2.80
N THR A 54 14.05 8.99 3.73
CA THR A 54 14.25 8.51 5.11
C THR A 54 13.02 8.83 5.97
N VAL A 55 12.92 8.22 7.15
CA VAL A 55 11.80 8.46 8.10
C VAL A 55 12.27 9.27 9.29
N ASP A 56 11.52 10.31 9.65
CA ASP A 56 11.67 11.06 10.89
C ASP A 56 10.61 10.63 11.92
N ASP A 57 11.06 9.99 13.01
CA ASP A 57 10.20 9.54 14.11
C ASP A 57 9.99 10.59 15.22
N ARG A 58 10.49 11.82 15.04
CA ARG A 58 10.27 12.88 16.04
C ARG A 58 8.78 13.25 16.13
N PRO A 59 8.27 13.59 17.33
CA PRO A 59 6.94 14.17 17.45
C PRO A 59 6.84 15.47 16.62
N ASN A 60 5.80 15.59 15.79
CA ASN A 60 5.60 16.72 14.87
C ASN A 60 6.69 16.86 13.79
N ALA A 61 7.23 15.75 13.29
CA ALA A 61 8.10 15.77 12.13
C ALA A 61 7.36 16.33 10.90
N ASN A 62 7.95 17.35 10.27
CA ASN A 62 7.47 17.92 9.01
C ASN A 62 8.16 17.19 7.85
N ASP A 63 7.43 16.88 6.78
CA ASP A 63 7.96 16.25 5.57
C ASP A 63 8.85 17.20 4.75
N GLY A 64 8.87 18.49 5.12
CA GLY A 64 9.64 19.51 4.44
C GLY A 64 8.95 20.03 3.17
N ILE A 65 7.72 19.62 2.89
CA ILE A 65 6.93 20.11 1.76
C ILE A 65 6.14 21.35 2.22
N GLU A 66 6.38 22.49 1.56
CA GLU A 66 5.68 23.74 1.90
C GLU A 66 4.16 23.57 1.74
N ASN A 67 3.41 23.91 2.80
CA ASN A 67 1.94 23.84 2.89
C ASN A 67 1.31 22.44 3.04
N ILE A 68 2.09 21.40 3.34
CA ILE A 68 1.55 20.13 3.82
C ILE A 68 1.67 20.09 5.34
N MET A 69 0.54 20.12 6.04
CA MET A 69 0.52 20.04 7.50
C MET A 69 0.70 18.57 7.91
N TYR A 70 1.93 18.21 8.28
CA TYR A 70 2.34 16.96 8.94
C TYR A 70 1.73 15.67 8.35
N PRO A 71 2.22 15.14 7.21
CA PRO A 71 1.78 13.84 6.77
C PRO A 71 2.55 12.79 7.55
N GLY A 72 2.05 12.46 8.74
CA GLY A 72 2.48 11.23 9.39
C GLY A 72 2.11 10.01 8.53
N GLY A 73 1.85 8.92 9.21
CA GLY A 73 1.34 7.70 8.61
C GLY A 73 2.40 6.64 8.38
N VAL A 74 3.66 6.89 8.72
CA VAL A 74 4.66 5.80 8.80
C VAL A 74 4.54 5.15 10.18
N ILE A 75 4.27 3.85 10.25
CA ILE A 75 4.23 3.15 11.54
C ILE A 75 5.61 3.21 12.19
N ARG A 76 5.66 3.71 13.44
CA ARG A 76 6.91 3.84 14.18
C ARG A 76 7.47 2.51 14.66
N CYS A 77 8.77 2.58 14.91
CA CYS A 77 9.57 1.57 15.56
C CYS A 77 9.41 1.54 17.09
N ALA A 78 8.18 1.44 17.59
CA ALA A 78 7.94 1.40 19.02
C ALA A 78 6.68 0.61 19.37
N ASN A 79 6.68 0.05 20.58
CA ASN A 79 5.49 -0.54 21.19
C ASN A 79 4.44 0.50 21.60
N ALA A 80 4.84 1.77 21.69
CA ALA A 80 3.96 2.90 21.92
C ALA A 80 3.26 3.26 20.61
N ALA A 81 1.94 3.30 20.63
CA ALA A 81 1.13 3.61 19.46
C ALA A 81 0.56 5.01 19.52
N GLU A 82 0.61 5.71 18.40
CA GLU A 82 -0.12 6.97 18.22
C GLU A 82 -1.58 6.69 17.86
N THR A 83 -2.44 7.66 18.12
CA THR A 83 -3.90 7.49 17.99
C THR A 83 -4.49 8.57 17.12
N ASP A 84 -5.18 8.15 16.07
CA ASP A 84 -6.07 9.01 15.29
C ASP A 84 -7.50 8.79 15.73
N ALA A 85 -8.23 9.87 15.99
CA ALA A 85 -9.58 9.81 16.51
C ALA A 85 -10.62 10.24 15.49
N SER A 86 -11.85 9.76 15.68
CA SER A 86 -13.05 10.20 14.94
C SER A 86 -12.94 10.03 13.42
N ILE A 87 -12.35 8.93 12.96
CA ILE A 87 -12.29 8.57 11.53
C ILE A 87 -13.70 8.17 11.09
N THR A 88 -14.20 8.83 10.06
CA THR A 88 -15.54 8.59 9.49
C THR A 88 -15.43 8.05 8.07
N PRO A 89 -16.45 7.32 7.57
CA PRO A 89 -16.44 6.78 6.23
C PRO A 89 -16.47 7.89 5.20
N THR A 90 -15.57 7.77 4.25
CA THR A 90 -15.40 8.69 3.13
C THR A 90 -16.17 8.25 1.91
N CYS A 91 -16.56 6.98 1.86
CA CYS A 91 -17.15 6.38 0.67
C CYS A 91 -18.15 5.27 0.95
N THR A 92 -18.84 4.95 -0.13
CA THR A 92 -19.78 3.88 -0.35
C THR A 92 -19.14 2.83 -1.26
N TYR A 93 -19.17 1.58 -0.82
CA TYR A 93 -18.62 0.45 -1.54
C TYR A 93 -19.33 0.18 -2.86
N GLN A 94 -18.54 -0.06 -3.90
CA GLN A 94 -18.99 -0.44 -5.23
C GLN A 94 -18.05 -1.52 -5.78
N SER A 95 -18.47 -2.78 -5.73
CA SER A 95 -17.70 -3.94 -6.20
C SER A 95 -17.34 -3.88 -7.69
N GLY A 96 -18.12 -3.15 -8.49
CA GLY A 96 -17.83 -2.93 -9.91
C GLY A 96 -16.69 -1.92 -10.17
N VAL A 97 -16.25 -1.20 -9.14
CA VAL A 97 -15.15 -0.23 -9.19
C VAL A 97 -13.87 -0.83 -8.63
N PHE A 98 -13.97 -1.35 -7.40
CA PHE A 98 -12.88 -2.04 -6.72
C PHE A 98 -13.45 -3.23 -5.96
N PRO A 99 -13.29 -4.46 -6.47
CA PRO A 99 -13.80 -5.65 -5.80
C PRO A 99 -12.87 -6.05 -4.65
N ILE A 100 -13.42 -6.09 -3.43
CA ILE A 100 -12.76 -6.74 -2.28
C ILE A 100 -13.00 -8.25 -2.42
N ILE A 101 -11.96 -8.96 -2.88
CA ILE A 101 -11.99 -10.41 -3.13
C ILE A 101 -11.24 -11.10 -1.99
N LEU A 102 -11.97 -11.77 -1.10
CA LEU A 102 -11.42 -12.35 0.14
C LEU A 102 -11.08 -13.84 0.05
N ASP A 103 -11.43 -14.51 -1.07
CA ASP A 103 -11.21 -15.95 -1.24
C ASP A 103 -9.75 -16.33 -1.52
N GLN A 104 -8.91 -15.34 -1.83
CA GLN A 104 -7.47 -15.50 -2.04
C GLN A 104 -6.71 -15.80 -0.74
N LEU A 105 -7.31 -15.48 0.41
CA LEU A 105 -6.77 -15.78 1.74
C LEU A 105 -7.79 -16.59 2.54
N LEU A 106 -7.31 -17.34 3.53
CA LEU A 106 -8.18 -17.95 4.52
C LEU A 106 -8.67 -16.86 5.47
N CYS A 107 -9.70 -16.10 5.07
CA CYS A 107 -10.39 -15.09 5.86
C CYS A 107 -11.62 -15.70 6.57
N PRO A 108 -11.47 -16.45 7.69
CA PRO A 108 -12.59 -17.17 8.27
C PRO A 108 -13.72 -16.21 8.69
N ASN A 109 -14.92 -16.48 8.18
CA ASN A 109 -16.15 -15.75 8.52
C ASN A 109 -16.14 -14.25 8.14
N THR A 110 -15.34 -13.88 7.15
CA THR A 110 -15.30 -12.52 6.60
C THR A 110 -15.95 -12.53 5.22
N GLN A 111 -17.03 -11.75 5.07
CA GLN A 111 -17.67 -11.50 3.78
C GLN A 111 -17.34 -10.07 3.33
N PRO A 112 -17.13 -9.83 2.03
CA PRO A 112 -16.92 -8.48 1.52
C PRO A 112 -18.13 -7.59 1.81
N PRO A 113 -17.96 -6.26 1.84
CA PRO A 113 -19.09 -5.35 2.05
C PRO A 113 -20.13 -5.50 0.93
N ALA A 114 -21.41 -5.30 1.26
CA ALA A 114 -22.45 -5.23 0.24
C ALA A 114 -22.37 -3.89 -0.52
N ASN A 115 -22.74 -3.90 -1.80
CA ASN A 115 -22.78 -2.68 -2.60
C ASN A 115 -23.71 -1.64 -1.96
N GLY A 116 -23.23 -0.39 -1.87
CA GLY A 116 -23.96 0.68 -1.20
C GLY A 116 -23.60 0.87 0.28
N CYS A 117 -22.80 -0.02 0.88
CA CYS A 117 -22.38 0.11 2.27
C CYS A 117 -21.24 1.09 2.46
N SER A 118 -21.19 1.77 3.61
CA SER A 118 -20.05 2.62 3.96
C SER A 118 -18.76 1.80 4.16
N VAL A 119 -17.64 2.33 3.67
CA VAL A 119 -16.29 1.76 3.87
C VAL A 119 -15.35 2.90 4.29
N ILE A 120 -14.46 2.60 5.23
CA ILE A 120 -13.31 3.45 5.57
C ILE A 120 -12.09 2.84 4.89
N TRP A 121 -11.34 3.67 4.17
CA TRP A 121 -10.02 3.34 3.67
C TRP A 121 -8.97 4.18 4.39
N LEU A 122 -7.99 3.53 5.00
CA LEU A 122 -6.81 4.19 5.59
C LEU A 122 -5.56 3.83 4.80
N ASN A 123 -4.71 4.81 4.55
CA ASN A 123 -3.36 4.60 4.02
C ASN A 123 -2.33 4.91 5.10
N LEU A 124 -1.33 4.04 5.20
CA LEU A 124 -0.19 4.13 6.10
C LEU A 124 0.99 3.40 5.48
N ASP A 125 2.20 3.67 5.96
CA ASP A 125 3.42 3.04 5.48
C ASP A 125 4.08 2.20 6.55
N VAL A 126 4.70 1.12 6.08
CA VAL A 126 5.54 0.26 6.90
C VAL A 126 6.92 0.17 6.25
N ARG A 127 7.95 0.24 7.09
CA ARG A 127 9.34 0.22 6.63
C ARG A 127 9.67 -1.10 5.94
N ALA A 128 10.65 -1.06 5.05
CA ALA A 128 11.21 -2.26 4.42
C ALA A 128 11.60 -3.30 5.47
N TYR A 129 11.48 -4.58 5.14
CA TYR A 129 11.84 -5.72 6.00
C TYR A 129 11.11 -5.81 7.34
N ALA A 130 9.89 -5.27 7.45
CA ALA A 130 9.21 -5.28 8.75
C ALA A 130 8.73 -6.65 9.20
N GLY A 131 8.45 -7.54 8.24
CA GLY A 131 7.87 -8.87 8.48
C GLY A 131 6.41 -8.82 8.96
N ALA A 132 6.08 -7.90 9.87
CA ALA A 132 4.73 -7.64 10.34
C ALA A 132 4.59 -6.20 10.87
N ALA A 133 3.34 -5.77 11.02
CA ALA A 133 2.98 -4.62 11.83
C ALA A 133 1.67 -4.91 12.57
N GLU A 134 1.34 -4.05 13.53
CA GLU A 134 0.15 -4.22 14.34
C GLU A 134 -0.74 -2.99 14.27
N PHE A 135 -2.05 -3.22 14.28
CA PHE A 135 -3.02 -2.15 14.46
C PHE A 135 -4.08 -2.53 15.50
N GLN A 136 -4.73 -1.51 16.02
CA GLN A 136 -5.86 -1.62 16.91
C GLN A 136 -6.85 -0.51 16.57
N PHE A 137 -8.13 -0.81 16.64
CA PHE A 137 -9.15 0.23 16.55
C PHE A 137 -10.22 0.10 17.63
N LYS A 138 -10.88 1.22 17.91
CA LYS A 138 -11.99 1.33 18.84
C LYS A 138 -13.15 1.99 18.14
N VAL A 139 -14.33 1.41 18.30
CA VAL A 139 -15.58 2.00 17.84
C VAL A 139 -16.42 2.49 19.03
N PRO A 140 -17.37 3.42 18.82
CA PRO A 140 -18.30 3.81 19.87
C PRO A 140 -18.98 2.60 20.52
N ASN A 141 -19.18 2.65 21.85
CA ASN A 141 -19.72 1.55 22.65
C ASN A 141 -21.14 1.09 22.25
N ASN A 142 -21.78 1.78 21.32
CA ASN A 142 -23.15 1.60 20.83
C ASN A 142 -23.22 1.17 19.34
N ILE A 143 -22.10 0.87 18.69
CA ILE A 143 -22.06 0.40 17.30
C ILE A 143 -21.76 -1.10 17.26
N SER A 144 -22.32 -1.76 16.25
CA SER A 144 -22.32 -3.21 16.08
C SER A 144 -20.91 -3.84 16.15
N PRO A 145 -20.72 -4.98 16.84
CA PRO A 145 -19.44 -5.68 16.92
C PRO A 145 -19.02 -6.40 15.62
N ASN A 146 -19.77 -6.24 14.51
CA ASN A 146 -19.54 -7.00 13.27
C ASN A 146 -18.69 -6.25 12.24
N LEU A 147 -17.73 -5.45 12.72
CA LEU A 147 -16.77 -4.81 11.84
C LEU A 147 -15.77 -5.83 11.30
N LYS A 148 -15.44 -5.70 10.04
CA LYS A 148 -14.47 -6.50 9.32
C LYS A 148 -13.38 -5.59 8.78
N PHE A 149 -12.23 -6.19 8.50
CA PHE A 149 -11.15 -5.50 7.83
C PHE A 149 -10.51 -6.35 6.75
N ALA A 150 -9.85 -5.66 5.83
CA ALA A 150 -8.92 -6.22 4.86
C ALA A 150 -7.71 -5.31 4.76
N VAL A 151 -6.53 -5.93 4.66
CA VAL A 151 -5.24 -5.29 4.52
C VAL A 151 -4.76 -5.52 3.11
N PHE A 152 -4.47 -4.44 2.41
CA PHE A 152 -3.90 -4.46 1.08
C PHE A 152 -2.53 -3.78 1.10
N ILE A 153 -1.65 -4.22 0.22
CA ILE A 153 -0.36 -3.56 -0.06
C ILE A 153 -0.37 -3.12 -1.51
N SER A 154 0.05 -1.88 -1.75
CA SER A 154 0.31 -1.38 -3.10
C SER A 154 1.46 -2.14 -3.75
N ASN A 155 1.29 -2.56 -5.00
CA ASN A 155 2.36 -3.15 -5.80
C ASN A 155 3.36 -2.08 -6.31
N VAL A 156 3.06 -0.80 -6.09
CA VAL A 156 3.97 0.33 -6.28
C VAL A 156 4.46 0.80 -4.91
N HIS A 157 5.78 0.78 -4.70
CA HIS A 157 6.41 1.08 -3.41
C HIS A 157 7.04 2.48 -3.41
N GLU A 158 6.53 3.38 -2.58
CA GLU A 158 6.92 4.79 -2.53
C GLU A 158 7.31 5.23 -1.11
N SER A 159 8.51 5.81 -0.97
CA SER A 159 9.01 6.40 0.28
C SER A 159 8.67 7.89 0.41
N ASN A 160 7.49 8.27 -0.09
CA ASN A 160 6.96 9.61 -0.05
C ASN A 160 5.42 9.59 -0.12
N VAL A 161 4.80 10.75 0.04
CA VAL A 161 3.35 10.95 -0.13
C VAL A 161 3.09 11.88 -1.31
N THR A 162 3.34 11.38 -2.53
CA THR A 162 3.19 12.18 -3.75
C THR A 162 1.82 12.05 -4.41
N GLY A 163 1.07 10.98 -4.11
CA GLY A 163 -0.28 10.78 -4.60
C GLY A 163 -1.25 11.74 -3.92
N GLN A 164 -1.91 12.61 -4.67
CA GLN A 164 -3.11 13.28 -4.17
C GLN A 164 -4.31 12.38 -4.47
N ALA A 165 -4.85 11.76 -3.42
CA ALA A 165 -6.18 11.19 -3.50
C ALA A 165 -7.16 12.28 -3.97
N LEU A 166 -8.20 11.90 -4.73
CA LEU A 166 -9.13 12.89 -5.29
C LEU A 166 -9.91 13.69 -4.22
N ASN A 167 -9.81 13.28 -2.95
CA ASN A 167 -10.33 14.01 -1.78
C ASN A 167 -9.33 15.05 -1.21
N GLY A 168 -8.17 15.26 -1.85
CA GLY A 168 -7.12 16.19 -1.43
C GLY A 168 -6.17 15.64 -0.36
N GLN A 169 -6.25 14.36 0.00
CA GLN A 169 -5.30 13.71 0.90
C GLN A 169 -4.02 13.33 0.17
N HIS A 170 -2.88 13.46 0.84
CA HIS A 170 -1.61 12.92 0.34
C HIS A 170 -1.50 11.46 0.79
N ILE A 171 -1.48 10.55 -0.17
CA ILE A 171 -1.35 9.10 0.02
C ILE A 171 -0.07 8.61 -0.64
N SER A 172 0.36 7.43 -0.23
CA SER A 172 1.55 6.75 -0.75
C SER A 172 1.17 5.50 -1.55
N GLY A 173 1.98 5.16 -2.55
CA GLY A 173 1.76 4.00 -3.43
C GLY A 173 0.59 4.20 -4.41
N ASP A 174 0.25 3.13 -5.14
CA ASP A 174 -0.83 3.11 -6.12
C ASP A 174 -2.07 2.38 -5.59
N CYS A 175 -3.05 3.17 -5.18
CA CYS A 175 -4.37 2.74 -4.74
C CYS A 175 -5.22 2.00 -5.80
N ALA A 176 -4.80 1.98 -7.07
CA ALA A 176 -5.46 1.23 -8.14
C ALA A 176 -4.85 -0.18 -8.33
N ASP A 177 -3.64 -0.41 -7.80
CA ASP A 177 -2.90 -1.66 -7.93
C ASP A 177 -2.55 -2.23 -6.54
N LEU A 178 -3.54 -2.91 -5.96
CA LEU A 178 -3.52 -3.38 -4.58
C LEU A 178 -3.59 -4.92 -4.52
N SER A 179 -2.71 -5.52 -3.72
CA SER A 179 -2.69 -6.96 -3.41
C SER A 179 -3.21 -7.19 -1.99
N LEU A 180 -4.17 -8.12 -1.82
CA LEU A 180 -4.67 -8.51 -0.50
C LEU A 180 -3.60 -9.32 0.24
N VAL A 181 -3.28 -8.94 1.49
CA VAL A 181 -2.27 -9.64 2.31
C VAL A 181 -2.81 -10.18 3.62
N ASP A 182 -3.89 -9.59 4.14
CA ASP A 182 -4.55 -10.06 5.35
C ASP A 182 -6.00 -9.59 5.44
N CYS A 183 -6.77 -10.20 6.31
CA CYS A 183 -8.19 -9.97 6.45
C CYS A 183 -8.70 -10.55 7.77
N GLY A 184 -9.72 -9.93 8.34
CA GLY A 184 -10.22 -10.41 9.62
C GLY A 184 -11.47 -9.73 10.10
N SER A 185 -11.76 -10.03 11.36
CA SER A 185 -12.90 -9.50 12.09
C SER A 185 -12.40 -8.67 13.25
N TYR A 186 -13.10 -7.57 13.52
CA TYR A 186 -12.81 -6.73 14.67
C TYR A 186 -12.93 -7.52 15.97
N THR A 187 -11.87 -7.50 16.77
CA THR A 187 -11.94 -7.88 18.17
C THR A 187 -11.72 -6.64 19.04
N PRO A 188 -12.64 -6.28 19.95
CA PRO A 188 -12.51 -5.06 20.74
C PRO A 188 -11.28 -5.03 21.62
N ASN A 189 -10.50 -3.94 21.51
CA ASN A 189 -9.30 -3.68 22.31
C ASN A 189 -8.19 -4.74 22.19
N THR A 190 -8.17 -5.52 21.13
CA THR A 190 -7.03 -6.38 20.77
C THR A 190 -6.13 -5.67 19.76
N TRP A 191 -4.89 -6.15 19.68
CA TRP A 191 -3.98 -5.81 18.59
C TRP A 191 -4.14 -6.90 17.54
N GLU A 192 -4.36 -6.48 16.30
CA GLU A 192 -4.34 -7.36 15.13
C GLU A 192 -2.98 -7.20 14.46
N THR A 193 -2.33 -8.33 14.19
CA THR A 193 -1.04 -8.39 13.49
C THR A 193 -1.30 -8.73 12.04
N PHE A 194 -0.72 -7.96 11.12
CA PHE A 194 -0.78 -8.25 9.69
C PHE A 194 0.65 -8.44 9.15
N PRO A 195 0.85 -9.38 8.22
CA PRO A 195 2.14 -9.63 7.61
C PRO A 195 2.52 -8.48 6.68
N ILE A 196 3.81 -8.21 6.64
CA ILE A 196 4.45 -7.35 5.64
C ILE A 196 5.38 -8.26 4.84
N PRO A 197 5.21 -8.35 3.50
CA PRO A 197 6.13 -9.09 2.66
C PRO A 197 7.57 -8.69 2.95
N GLU A 198 8.47 -9.67 2.96
CA GLU A 198 9.91 -9.42 3.08
C GLU A 198 10.42 -8.82 1.77
N ILE A 199 10.23 -7.51 1.63
CA ILE A 199 10.71 -6.71 0.51
C ILE A 199 11.67 -5.64 1.02
N ASP A 200 12.66 -5.31 0.19
CA ASP A 200 13.68 -4.30 0.47
C ASP A 200 13.19 -2.86 0.26
N LEU A 201 11.89 -2.72 -0.01
CA LEU A 201 11.17 -1.47 -0.22
C LEU A 201 10.13 -1.25 0.86
N VAL A 202 9.72 0.01 1.02
CA VAL A 202 8.58 0.38 1.86
C VAL A 202 7.30 -0.30 1.40
N SER A 203 6.48 -0.74 2.36
CA SER A 203 5.13 -1.22 2.09
C SER A 203 4.12 -0.09 2.29
N ASN A 204 3.45 0.34 1.23
CA ASN A 204 2.33 1.28 1.31
C ASN A 204 1.04 0.50 1.51
N VAL A 205 0.50 0.56 2.72
CA VAL A 205 -0.60 -0.28 3.20
C VAL A 205 -1.91 0.47 3.09
N TYR A 206 -2.95 -0.22 2.62
CA TYR A 206 -4.33 0.23 2.53
C TYR A 206 -5.22 -0.66 3.39
N LEU A 207 -5.79 -0.10 4.46
CA LEU A 207 -6.73 -0.80 5.33
C LEU A 207 -8.16 -0.43 4.97
N ALA A 208 -8.96 -1.43 4.61
CA ALA A 208 -10.40 -1.28 4.42
C ALA A 208 -11.15 -1.76 5.67
N PHE A 209 -12.09 -0.98 6.17
CA PHE A 209 -13.01 -1.36 7.23
C PHE A 209 -14.46 -1.25 6.78
N TRP A 210 -15.31 -2.20 7.20
CA TRP A 210 -16.75 -2.16 6.94
C TRP A 210 -17.56 -2.88 8.01
N ASP A 211 -18.84 -2.56 8.11
CA ASP A 211 -19.81 -3.30 8.92
C ASP A 211 -20.42 -4.44 8.10
N ALA A 212 -20.18 -5.70 8.51
CA ALA A 212 -20.74 -6.87 7.85
C ALA A 212 -22.27 -6.98 7.98
N ASN A 213 -22.89 -6.23 8.90
CA ASN A 213 -24.35 -6.18 8.99
C ASN A 213 -24.98 -5.21 7.99
N CYS A 214 -24.19 -4.40 7.30
CA CYS A 214 -24.73 -3.47 6.33
C CYS A 214 -25.43 -4.22 5.18
N GLN A 215 -26.66 -3.80 4.87
CA GLN A 215 -27.54 -4.40 3.85
C GLN A 215 -27.72 -3.46 2.63
N GLY A 216 -26.93 -2.39 2.53
CA GLY A 216 -26.94 -1.44 1.40
C GLY A 216 -26.98 0.04 1.84
N PRO A 217 -27.32 0.97 0.92
CA PRO A 217 -27.21 2.43 1.14
C PRO A 217 -28.03 3.00 2.29
N ALA A 218 -29.09 2.30 2.70
CA ALA A 218 -29.96 2.73 3.80
C ALA A 218 -29.45 2.29 5.18
N SER A 219 -28.38 1.49 5.24
CA SER A 219 -27.79 1.07 6.51
C SER A 219 -27.08 2.25 7.19
N PRO A 220 -27.08 2.29 8.53
CA PRO A 220 -26.37 3.32 9.26
C PRO A 220 -24.86 3.26 8.97
N SER A 221 -24.25 4.42 8.85
CA SER A 221 -22.80 4.57 8.79
C SER A 221 -22.17 4.22 10.14
N PHE A 222 -20.90 3.82 10.14
CA PHE A 222 -20.11 3.54 11.34
C PHE A 222 -18.94 4.52 11.43
N SER A 223 -18.31 4.67 12.60
CA SER A 223 -17.09 5.45 12.75
C SER A 223 -16.06 4.73 13.62
N ILE A 224 -14.79 5.05 13.40
CA ILE A 224 -13.69 4.57 14.23
C ILE A 224 -13.30 5.72 15.17
N ASN A 225 -13.53 5.54 16.47
CA ASN A 225 -13.23 6.53 17.50
C ASN A 225 -11.74 6.67 17.79
N ALA A 226 -10.99 5.58 17.64
CA ALA A 226 -9.55 5.57 17.80
C ALA A 226 -8.96 4.49 16.90
N PHE A 227 -8.09 4.85 15.98
CA PHE A 227 -7.21 3.93 15.26
C PHE A 227 -5.79 4.12 15.76
N LYS A 228 -5.07 3.01 15.90
CA LYS A 228 -3.70 2.97 16.39
C LYS A 228 -2.90 1.96 15.58
N ALA A 229 -1.63 2.24 15.37
CA ALA A 229 -0.71 1.32 14.74
C ALA A 229 0.67 1.36 15.43
N ARG A 230 1.39 0.24 15.41
CA ARG A 230 2.71 0.08 16.05
C ARG A 230 3.52 -1.05 15.41
N ASN A 231 4.77 -1.17 15.85
CA ASN A 231 5.68 -2.27 15.49
C ASN A 231 5.94 -2.41 13.98
N GLY A 232 5.92 -1.30 13.23
CA GLY A 232 6.23 -1.29 11.79
C GLY A 232 7.72 -1.19 11.48
N CYS A 233 8.56 -1.73 12.37
CA CYS A 233 9.99 -1.75 12.15
C CYS A 233 10.36 -2.79 11.13
N GLY A 234 11.10 -2.37 10.11
CA GLY A 234 12.10 -3.21 9.49
C GLY A 234 13.10 -3.75 10.51
N GLU A 235 13.46 -5.02 10.45
CA GLU A 235 14.68 -5.53 11.08
C GLU A 235 15.91 -4.96 10.36
N VAL A 236 16.12 -3.63 10.41
CA VAL A 236 17.36 -2.99 9.97
C VAL A 236 18.53 -3.33 10.91
N ALA A 237 18.30 -4.00 12.05
CA ALA A 237 19.38 -4.47 12.90
C ALA A 237 19.99 -5.81 12.44
N GLY A 238 19.32 -6.55 11.56
CA GLY A 238 19.84 -7.78 10.98
C GLY A 238 20.81 -7.50 9.83
N CYS A 239 21.92 -8.23 9.78
CA CYS A 239 22.69 -8.37 8.55
C CYS A 239 21.89 -9.29 7.62
N GLN A 240 21.36 -8.76 6.52
CA GLN A 240 20.59 -9.53 5.55
C GLN A 240 21.27 -9.49 4.18
N LEU A 241 21.24 -10.63 3.49
CA LEU A 241 21.76 -10.82 2.15
C LEU A 241 20.78 -11.71 1.39
N ASP A 242 20.22 -11.17 0.32
CA ASP A 242 19.28 -11.85 -0.56
C ASP A 242 19.87 -12.00 -1.97
N LEU A 243 19.41 -13.05 -2.65
CA LEU A 243 19.75 -13.27 -4.04
C LEU A 243 18.75 -12.53 -4.93
N ALA A 244 19.18 -11.41 -5.53
CA ALA A 244 18.33 -10.57 -6.36
C ALA A 244 18.07 -11.18 -7.75
N THR A 245 18.98 -12.03 -8.26
CA THR A 245 18.81 -12.73 -9.53
C THR A 245 19.27 -14.18 -9.45
N ALA A 246 18.60 -15.07 -10.17
CA ALA A 246 19.04 -16.47 -10.27
C ALA A 246 20.48 -16.54 -10.84
N PRO A 247 21.35 -17.42 -10.31
CA PRO A 247 22.71 -17.51 -10.80
C PRO A 247 22.74 -18.02 -12.23
N THR A 248 23.62 -17.45 -13.03
CA THR A 248 23.93 -17.92 -14.38
C THR A 248 25.33 -18.50 -14.41
N THR A 249 25.54 -19.51 -15.25
CA THR A 249 26.83 -20.17 -15.41
C THR A 249 27.27 -20.14 -16.87
N ALA A 250 28.56 -19.87 -17.12
CA ALA A 250 29.14 -19.84 -18.46
C ALA A 250 30.54 -20.46 -18.47
N CYS A 251 30.81 -21.39 -19.39
CA CYS A 251 32.14 -21.97 -19.54
C CYS A 251 33.11 -20.96 -20.15
N ILE A 252 34.30 -20.78 -19.56
CA ILE A 252 35.35 -19.93 -20.13
C ILE A 252 36.21 -20.77 -21.08
N GLY A 253 35.82 -20.79 -22.36
CA GLY A 253 36.54 -21.51 -23.40
C GLY A 253 36.74 -23.00 -23.06
N ASN A 254 37.93 -23.53 -23.36
CA ASN A 254 38.28 -24.94 -23.13
C ASN A 254 39.22 -25.13 -21.93
N SER A 255 39.30 -24.16 -21.02
CA SER A 255 40.26 -24.18 -19.89
C SER A 255 39.81 -25.07 -18.72
N GLY A 256 38.57 -25.56 -18.72
CA GLY A 256 37.97 -26.24 -17.57
C GLY A 256 37.60 -25.26 -16.44
N GLN A 257 37.42 -23.98 -16.77
CA GLN A 257 36.91 -22.95 -15.87
C GLN A 257 35.50 -22.54 -16.27
N TYR A 258 34.73 -22.08 -15.31
CA TYR A 258 33.42 -21.49 -15.54
C TYR A 258 33.24 -20.24 -14.70
N GLU A 259 32.41 -19.35 -15.22
CA GLU A 259 32.00 -18.10 -14.62
C GLU A 259 30.60 -18.28 -14.03
N ILE A 260 30.41 -17.88 -12.78
CA ILE A 260 29.10 -17.82 -12.13
C ILE A 260 28.78 -16.34 -11.91
N THR A 261 27.67 -15.87 -12.47
CA THR A 261 27.21 -14.48 -12.31
C THR A 261 25.86 -14.45 -11.63
N PHE A 262 25.76 -13.70 -10.54
CA PHE A 262 24.51 -13.47 -9.81
C PHE A 262 24.50 -12.09 -9.15
N THR A 263 23.33 -11.54 -8.91
CA THR A 263 23.16 -10.29 -8.19
C THR A 263 22.71 -10.59 -6.77
N VAL A 264 23.35 -9.96 -5.80
CA VAL A 264 22.87 -9.96 -4.40
C VAL A 264 22.45 -8.56 -4.00
N SER A 265 21.42 -8.47 -3.17
CA SER A 265 21.06 -7.27 -2.42
C SER A 265 21.29 -7.55 -0.95
N GLY A 266 21.62 -6.53 -0.17
CA GLY A 266 21.84 -6.72 1.26
C GLY A 266 21.72 -5.42 2.03
N ILE A 267 21.73 -5.55 3.37
CA ILE A 267 21.70 -4.43 4.30
C ILE A 267 22.54 -4.70 5.55
N ASN A 268 23.07 -3.63 6.13
CA ASN A 268 23.70 -3.57 7.46
C ASN A 268 24.67 -4.72 7.75
N GLY A 269 25.48 -5.09 6.77
CA GLY A 269 26.36 -6.24 6.87
C GLY A 269 27.57 -6.15 5.94
N THR A 270 28.65 -6.79 6.37
CA THR A 270 29.83 -7.06 5.56
C THR A 270 29.86 -8.56 5.34
N PHE A 271 29.75 -8.98 4.08
CA PHE A 271 29.59 -10.38 3.72
C PHE A 271 30.85 -10.88 3.03
N ASP A 272 31.31 -12.05 3.45
CA ASP A 272 32.40 -12.80 2.82
C ASP A 272 31.83 -13.85 1.87
N LEU A 273 32.58 -14.14 0.81
CA LEU A 273 32.30 -15.26 -0.06
C LEU A 273 33.16 -16.45 0.37
N VAL A 274 32.50 -17.55 0.72
CA VAL A 274 33.15 -18.82 1.08
C VAL A 274 32.89 -19.85 0.01
N ASP A 275 33.95 -20.35 -0.61
CA ASP A 275 33.91 -21.53 -1.46
C ASP A 275 34.11 -22.77 -0.61
N ASN A 276 33.07 -23.62 -0.55
CA ASN A 276 33.10 -24.87 0.19
C ASN A 276 33.68 -26.04 -0.62
N THR A 277 34.11 -25.80 -1.87
CA THR A 277 34.75 -26.81 -2.71
C THR A 277 36.26 -26.82 -2.51
N THR A 278 36.90 -27.94 -2.86
CA THR A 278 38.37 -28.05 -2.90
C THR A 278 39.01 -27.36 -4.11
N ASN A 279 38.21 -26.93 -5.08
CA ASN A 279 38.73 -26.48 -6.37
C ASN A 279 39.00 -24.97 -6.43
N GLY A 280 38.38 -24.20 -5.53
CA GLY A 280 38.76 -22.83 -5.22
C GLY A 280 38.22 -21.78 -6.21
N ILE A 281 37.84 -20.62 -5.65
CA ILE A 281 37.62 -19.38 -6.40
C ILE A 281 38.96 -18.90 -6.96
N VAL A 282 39.03 -18.70 -8.28
CA VAL A 282 40.18 -18.12 -8.98
C VAL A 282 40.19 -16.61 -8.81
N SER A 283 39.03 -15.99 -8.98
CA SER A 283 38.81 -14.56 -8.76
C SER A 283 37.34 -14.26 -8.56
N SER A 284 37.05 -13.12 -7.93
CA SER A 284 35.71 -12.57 -7.84
C SER A 284 35.72 -11.10 -8.23
N THR A 285 34.63 -10.64 -8.86
CA THR A 285 34.38 -9.23 -9.10
C THR A 285 32.99 -8.88 -8.58
N PRO A 286 32.84 -7.98 -7.60
CA PRO A 286 33.92 -7.31 -6.86
C PRO A 286 34.74 -8.25 -5.97
N THR A 287 35.84 -7.74 -5.42
CA THR A 287 36.62 -8.43 -4.39
C THR A 287 35.86 -8.41 -3.06
N PHE A 288 35.83 -9.53 -2.36
CA PHE A 288 35.22 -9.66 -1.04
C PHE A 288 36.16 -9.18 0.09
N PRO A 289 35.61 -8.74 1.24
CA PRO A 289 34.18 -8.69 1.57
C PRO A 289 33.40 -7.58 0.85
N VAL A 290 32.10 -7.77 0.69
CA VAL A 290 31.18 -6.74 0.17
C VAL A 290 30.36 -6.17 1.32
N THR A 291 30.31 -4.85 1.45
CA THR A 291 29.55 -4.16 2.51
C THR A 291 28.28 -3.54 1.95
N PHE A 292 27.17 -3.79 2.64
CA PHE A 292 25.88 -3.15 2.40
C PHE A 292 25.52 -2.25 3.58
N GLY A 293 25.30 -0.96 3.30
CA GLY A 293 25.03 0.05 4.32
C GLY A 293 23.57 0.51 4.42
N THR A 294 22.81 0.43 3.32
CA THR A 294 21.40 0.87 3.27
C THR A 294 20.60 -0.06 2.35
N PRO A 295 19.27 -0.21 2.58
CA PRO A 295 18.36 -0.91 1.67
C PRO A 295 18.45 -0.41 0.21
N GLY A 296 18.09 -1.28 -0.74
CA GLY A 296 18.04 -0.97 -2.18
C GLY A 296 19.39 -0.97 -2.91
N HIS A 297 20.49 -1.35 -2.24
CA HIS A 297 21.80 -1.49 -2.86
C HIS A 297 22.02 -2.94 -3.33
N SER A 298 22.23 -3.13 -4.62
CA SER A 298 22.52 -4.43 -5.23
C SER A 298 23.91 -4.44 -5.86
N VAL A 299 24.58 -5.59 -5.78
CA VAL A 299 25.92 -5.80 -6.34
C VAL A 299 25.88 -7.05 -7.21
N GLU A 300 26.30 -6.91 -8.46
CA GLU A 300 26.56 -8.05 -9.33
C GLU A 300 27.89 -8.69 -8.92
N ILE A 301 27.87 -9.99 -8.65
CA ILE A 301 29.02 -10.80 -8.31
C ILE A 301 29.27 -11.74 -9.46
N THR A 302 30.50 -11.71 -9.97
CA THR A 302 31.03 -12.65 -10.94
C THR A 302 32.16 -13.45 -10.31
N ILE A 303 32.02 -14.77 -10.25
CA ILE A 303 33.02 -15.69 -9.70
C ILE A 303 33.63 -16.49 -10.85
N LEU A 304 34.95 -16.44 -11.00
CA LEU A 304 35.69 -17.39 -11.81
C LEU A 304 36.08 -18.58 -10.94
N HIS A 305 35.63 -19.77 -11.33
CA HIS A 305 35.85 -21.00 -10.58
C HIS A 305 36.65 -22.02 -11.38
N ASN A 306 37.53 -22.77 -10.70
CA ASN A 306 38.24 -23.89 -11.30
C ASN A 306 37.42 -25.16 -11.07
N GLY A 307 37.09 -25.92 -12.11
CA GLY A 307 36.43 -27.20 -11.91
C GLY A 307 35.75 -27.71 -13.16
N ILE A 308 35.82 -29.03 -13.34
CA ILE A 308 34.93 -29.75 -14.23
C ILE A 308 33.68 -30.02 -13.40
N ASP A 309 32.57 -29.35 -13.71
CA ASP A 309 31.28 -29.70 -13.14
C ASP A 309 30.96 -31.15 -13.57
N TYR A 310 30.81 -32.05 -12.61
CA TYR A 310 30.26 -33.38 -12.88
C TYR A 310 28.75 -33.24 -12.83
N ASP A 311 28.11 -33.68 -13.91
CA ASP A 311 26.67 -33.67 -14.18
C ASP A 311 25.75 -33.78 -12.95
N PHE A 312 24.68 -33.00 -13.05
CA PHE A 312 23.48 -33.02 -12.21
C PHE A 312 22.92 -34.44 -12.01
N SER A 313 22.72 -34.81 -10.74
CA SER A 313 21.72 -35.80 -10.30
C SER A 313 20.74 -35.15 -9.35
#